data_AF-F0VZ10-F1
#
_entry.id   AF-F0VZ10-F1
#
_cell.length_a   1.000
_cell.length_b   1.000
_cell.length_c   1.000
_cell.angle_alpha   90.00
_cell.angle_beta   90.00
_cell.angle_gamma   90.00
#
_symmetry.space_group_name_H-M   'P 1'
#
loop_
_entity.id
_entity.type
_entity.pdbx_description
1 polymer ?
#
loop_
_entity_poly.entity_id
_entity_poly.type
_entity_poly.pdbx_seq_one_letter_code
_entity_poly.pdbx_strand_id
1 'polypeptide(L)'
;MDEASIRNENHFRRTFCQIPFCKIKRNAERGDQSLDKLITFLEHKAKADRLANEELRNLLHSNEICTDTNLEEYEEYGTSIRKSIIELKSYVEMNCYQHLLLAKVLEDQVALPLRKLQEHTKSYRKTLQREISSVNENYAESYRQMMQANEELARVEKELQEAKDRQKRALHCIGIPAFELQRLAMRVSRCQEVYESAKMEHSRYKRALFGRIVARDEMGMAVAVAYQRAEEERIDQIKSSLERFVHVEKERMKAAHVQLESLKIHVENINQAEDIQLLIHNHSNPETMHFQGKALSILDWKRLRNQTDSDEDSNSEDERIGRIHGEYPNKKDSDKLSISETEPKKNDQMRTTVDPVAMREALKSFFEDDTASLEQACSTIEAMCMRKRGRTSFVKCLSHQRGFETRIKTQLVFDAMVRCFNTFLQECMHQNHVRAAKTAIILAETFYIAKQDLLNSNMNQHESSMESVKVSDAVDRSSETVESPRTNRVYLQVEVKQHVIWKSPKFWEKALLLAIGEELQRSSPSVSWECLPSGIPKSENVYTREEAVSHVHNIIFGQLGSFTLSMLEFGIPLAQIETFIETMCDANELTEEQRFQLRKSLREIRVALQ
;
A
#
# COMPACT_ATOMS: atom_id res chain seq x y z
N MET A 1 -52.49 20.97 -35.75
CA MET A 1 -53.43 20.35 -34.79
C MET A 1 -52.57 19.54 -33.84
N ASP A 2 -52.36 20.02 -32.62
CA ASP A 2 -51.39 19.44 -31.68
C ASP A 2 -51.69 17.98 -31.36
N GLU A 3 -50.66 17.13 -31.29
CA GLU A 3 -50.80 15.73 -30.87
C GLU A 3 -51.45 15.59 -29.49
N ALA A 4 -51.25 16.57 -28.60
CA ALA A 4 -51.90 16.67 -27.30
C ALA A 4 -53.42 16.93 -27.42
N SER A 5 -53.83 17.73 -28.40
CA SER A 5 -55.24 18.02 -28.69
C SER A 5 -55.94 16.78 -29.28
N ILE A 6 -55.28 16.07 -30.20
CA ILE A 6 -55.79 14.82 -30.78
C ILE A 6 -55.86 13.69 -29.73
N ARG A 7 -54.88 13.59 -28.80
CA ARG A 7 -54.93 12.63 -27.68
C ARG A 7 -56.08 12.91 -26.72
N ASN A 8 -56.30 14.17 -26.36
CA ASN A 8 -57.40 14.57 -25.49
C ASN A 8 -58.76 14.32 -26.14
N GLU A 9 -58.93 14.65 -27.43
CA GLU A 9 -60.20 14.43 -28.14
C GLU A 9 -60.53 12.93 -28.31
N ASN A 10 -59.50 12.09 -28.50
CA ASN A 10 -59.66 10.63 -28.55
C ASN A 10 -59.96 10.00 -27.18
N HIS A 11 -59.53 10.62 -26.08
CA HIS A 11 -59.76 10.13 -24.72
C HIS A 11 -61.26 10.17 -24.36
N PHE A 12 -61.97 11.25 -24.73
CA PHE A 12 -63.42 11.37 -24.49
C PHE A 12 -64.29 10.45 -25.35
N ARG A 13 -63.75 9.90 -26.45
CA ARG A 13 -64.50 9.03 -27.36
C ARG A 13 -64.42 7.55 -27.00
N ARG A 14 -63.51 7.13 -26.11
CA ARG A 14 -63.28 5.71 -25.80
C ARG A 14 -63.83 5.40 -24.41
N THR A 15 -65.06 4.90 -24.37
CA THR A 15 -65.70 4.46 -23.12
C THR A 15 -65.96 2.97 -23.14
N PHE A 16 -65.95 2.34 -21.96
CA PHE A 16 -66.28 0.92 -21.83
C PHE A 16 -67.72 0.61 -22.26
N CYS A 17 -68.60 1.62 -22.35
CA CYS A 17 -69.95 1.48 -22.90
C CYS A 17 -69.98 1.02 -24.38
N GLN A 18 -68.87 1.16 -25.12
CA GLN A 18 -68.75 0.69 -26.50
C GLN A 18 -68.37 -0.79 -26.62
N ILE A 19 -68.11 -1.45 -25.49
CA ILE A 19 -67.56 -2.80 -25.43
C ILE A 19 -68.59 -3.74 -24.77
N PRO A 20 -68.77 -4.98 -25.28
CA PRO A 20 -69.59 -5.97 -24.60
C PRO A 20 -69.10 -6.25 -23.17
N PHE A 21 -70.02 -6.31 -22.21
CA PHE A 21 -69.70 -6.48 -20.78
C PHE A 21 -68.84 -7.74 -20.49
N CYS A 22 -69.04 -8.82 -21.23
CA CYS A 22 -68.24 -10.04 -21.08
C CYS A 22 -66.74 -9.80 -21.36
N LYS A 23 -66.40 -8.91 -22.30
CA LYS A 23 -65.01 -8.54 -22.60
C LYS A 23 -64.43 -7.64 -21.50
N ILE A 24 -65.22 -6.71 -20.95
CA ILE A 24 -64.83 -5.87 -19.82
C ILE A 24 -64.46 -6.73 -18.61
N LYS A 25 -65.33 -7.68 -18.25
CA LYS A 25 -65.09 -8.60 -17.14
C LYS A 25 -63.81 -9.43 -17.34
N ARG A 26 -63.62 -10.01 -18.53
CA ARG A 26 -62.41 -10.78 -18.86
C ARG A 26 -61.14 -9.91 -18.80
N ASN A 27 -61.23 -8.64 -19.21
CA ASN A 27 -60.10 -7.70 -19.10
C ASN A 27 -59.74 -7.46 -17.63
N ALA A 28 -60.74 -7.23 -16.78
CA ALA A 28 -60.53 -7.00 -15.35
C ALA A 28 -59.92 -8.22 -14.64
N GLU A 29 -60.36 -9.44 -14.98
CA GLU A 29 -59.75 -10.69 -14.48
C GLU A 29 -58.29 -10.85 -14.90
N ARG A 30 -57.95 -10.50 -16.16
CA ARG A 30 -56.56 -10.48 -16.64
C ARG A 30 -55.74 -9.39 -15.95
N GLY A 31 -56.33 -8.24 -15.68
CA GLY A 31 -55.72 -7.15 -14.91
C GLY A 31 -55.31 -7.62 -13.52
N ASP A 32 -56.20 -8.34 -12.82
CA ASP A 32 -55.90 -8.91 -11.50
C ASP A 32 -54.74 -9.90 -11.55
N GLN A 33 -54.75 -10.83 -12.51
CA GLN A 33 -53.69 -11.82 -12.69
C GLN A 33 -52.34 -11.16 -13.01
N SER A 34 -52.35 -10.09 -13.82
CA SER A 34 -51.14 -9.36 -14.18
C SER A 34 -50.58 -8.61 -12.96
N LEU A 35 -51.46 -8.00 -12.18
CA LEU A 35 -51.11 -7.30 -10.94
C LEU A 35 -50.56 -8.28 -9.89
N ASP A 36 -51.18 -9.46 -9.76
CA ASP A 36 -50.75 -10.52 -8.86
C ASP A 36 -49.31 -10.96 -9.15
N LYS A 37 -49.04 -11.28 -10.42
CA LYS A 37 -47.71 -11.65 -10.90
C LYS A 37 -46.68 -10.54 -10.67
N LEU A 38 -47.06 -9.29 -10.89
CA LEU A 38 -46.18 -8.15 -10.64
C LEU A 38 -45.83 -8.02 -9.16
N ILE A 39 -46.82 -8.11 -8.27
CA ILE A 39 -46.62 -8.06 -6.81
C ILE A 39 -45.69 -9.21 -6.38
N THR A 40 -45.99 -10.44 -6.81
CA THR A 40 -45.15 -11.61 -6.50
C THR A 40 -43.71 -11.44 -7.00
N PHE A 41 -43.51 -10.89 -8.20
CA PHE A 41 -42.18 -10.61 -8.73
C PHE A 41 -41.41 -9.61 -7.86
N LEU A 42 -42.04 -8.50 -7.46
CA LEU A 42 -41.41 -7.46 -6.66
C LEU A 42 -41.03 -7.97 -5.25
N GLU A 43 -41.90 -8.78 -4.64
CA GLU A 43 -41.62 -9.42 -3.35
C GLU A 43 -40.47 -10.43 -3.43
N HIS A 44 -40.43 -11.25 -4.49
CA HIS A 44 -39.30 -12.15 -4.71
C HIS A 44 -38.00 -11.39 -4.94
N LYS A 45 -38.02 -10.28 -5.68
CA LYS A 45 -36.84 -9.43 -5.84
C LYS A 45 -36.37 -8.88 -4.50
N ALA A 46 -37.28 -8.32 -3.69
CA ALA A 46 -36.92 -7.79 -2.36
C ALA A 46 -36.30 -8.87 -1.46
N LYS A 47 -36.85 -10.10 -1.48
CA LYS A 47 -36.31 -11.24 -0.76
C LYS A 47 -34.92 -11.65 -1.27
N ALA A 48 -34.72 -11.71 -2.58
CA ALA A 48 -33.42 -12.03 -3.18
C ALA A 48 -32.35 -10.99 -2.82
N ASP A 49 -32.70 -9.70 -2.85
CA ASP A 49 -31.81 -8.62 -2.45
C ASP A 49 -31.42 -8.76 -0.96
N ARG A 50 -32.33 -9.18 -0.06
CA ARG A 50 -31.99 -9.44 1.36
C ARG A 50 -31.04 -10.61 1.54
N LEU A 51 -31.28 -11.74 0.87
CA LEU A 51 -30.43 -12.93 0.97
C LEU A 51 -29.00 -12.65 0.49
N ALA A 52 -28.86 -11.95 -0.64
CA ALA A 52 -27.54 -11.54 -1.13
C ALA A 52 -26.81 -10.63 -0.14
N ASN A 53 -27.52 -9.73 0.55
CA ASN A 53 -26.93 -8.88 1.58
C ASN A 53 -26.55 -9.65 2.85
N GLU A 54 -27.30 -10.70 3.23
CA GLU A 54 -26.93 -11.56 4.36
C GLU A 54 -25.61 -12.29 4.08
N GLU A 55 -25.42 -12.82 2.87
CA GLU A 55 -24.16 -13.44 2.44
C GLU A 55 -23.00 -12.43 2.46
N LEU A 56 -23.18 -11.23 1.90
CA LEU A 56 -22.17 -10.17 1.92
C LEU A 56 -21.84 -9.71 3.35
N ARG A 57 -22.84 -9.60 4.22
CA ARG A 57 -22.62 -9.24 5.63
C ARG A 57 -21.82 -10.29 6.38
N ASN A 58 -22.07 -11.58 6.10
CA ASN A 58 -21.29 -12.68 6.67
C ASN A 58 -19.83 -12.66 6.21
N LEU A 59 -19.55 -12.18 4.99
CA LEU A 59 -18.18 -11.99 4.49
C LEU A 59 -17.47 -10.78 5.15
N LEU A 60 -18.21 -9.71 5.44
CA LEU A 60 -17.65 -8.48 6.04
C LEU A 60 -17.42 -8.59 7.55
N HIS A 61 -18.28 -9.34 8.22
CA HIS A 61 -18.25 -9.58 9.67
C HIS A 61 -18.16 -11.08 9.92
N SER A 62 -17.09 -11.72 9.41
CA SER A 62 -16.80 -13.12 9.65
C SER A 62 -17.02 -13.43 11.12
N ASN A 63 -18.12 -14.12 11.44
CA ASN A 63 -18.24 -14.78 12.73
C ASN A 63 -17.06 -15.75 12.83
N GLU A 64 -16.59 -16.01 14.06
CA GLU A 64 -15.38 -16.71 14.51
C GLU A 64 -15.06 -18.10 13.86
N ILE A 65 -15.75 -18.51 12.80
CA ILE A 65 -15.75 -19.86 12.20
C ILE A 65 -14.86 -19.94 10.94
N CYS A 66 -14.47 -18.82 10.30
CA CYS A 66 -13.65 -18.85 9.09
C CYS A 66 -12.50 -17.83 9.18
N THR A 67 -11.33 -18.28 9.62
CA THR A 67 -10.12 -17.46 9.77
C THR A 67 -9.51 -17.05 8.43
N ASP A 68 -9.63 -17.87 7.38
CA ASP A 68 -8.92 -17.68 6.10
C ASP A 68 -9.42 -16.52 5.22
N THR A 69 -10.53 -15.86 5.56
CA THR A 69 -11.14 -14.79 4.76
C THR A 69 -11.17 -13.43 5.45
N ASN A 70 -10.58 -13.31 6.66
CA ASN A 70 -10.57 -12.05 7.37
C ASN A 70 -9.57 -11.09 6.71
N LEU A 71 -10.09 -10.04 6.04
CA LEU A 71 -9.26 -8.90 5.61
C LEU A 71 -8.57 -8.19 6.79
N GLU A 72 -9.00 -8.47 8.02
CA GLU A 72 -8.36 -8.03 9.26
C GLU A 72 -7.02 -8.74 9.53
N GLU A 73 -6.74 -9.90 8.92
CA GLU A 73 -5.40 -10.54 8.99
C GLU A 73 -4.36 -9.81 8.11
N TYR A 74 -4.78 -8.97 7.16
CA TYR A 74 -3.89 -8.11 6.36
C TYR A 74 -3.55 -6.80 7.09
N GLU A 75 -3.31 -6.88 8.40
CA GLU A 75 -3.08 -5.75 9.30
C GLU A 75 -1.67 -5.13 9.10
N GLU A 76 -1.44 -4.55 7.92
CA GLU A 76 -0.32 -3.65 7.68
C GLU A 76 -0.66 -2.27 8.27
N TYR A 77 -0.32 -2.06 9.53
CA TYR A 77 -0.63 -0.83 10.24
C TYR A 77 -0.01 0.39 9.58
N GLY A 78 -0.86 1.36 9.20
CA GLY A 78 -0.45 2.65 8.67
C GLY A 78 -0.20 2.70 7.15
N THR A 79 -0.29 1.57 6.44
CA THR A 79 -0.03 1.54 4.99
C THR A 79 -1.17 2.14 4.16
N SER A 80 -0.82 2.63 2.97
CA SER A 80 -1.76 3.12 1.97
C SER A 80 -2.69 2.00 1.46
N ILE A 81 -2.19 0.76 1.43
CA ILE A 81 -2.96 -0.45 1.11
C ILE A 81 -4.10 -0.65 2.12
N ARG A 82 -3.80 -0.57 3.43
CA ARG A 82 -4.84 -0.72 4.47
C ARG A 82 -5.95 0.32 4.33
N LYS A 83 -5.61 1.57 4.03
CA LYS A 83 -6.61 2.64 3.82
C LYS A 83 -7.55 2.29 2.65
N SER A 84 -7.00 1.78 1.55
CA SER A 84 -7.78 1.34 0.39
C SER A 84 -8.68 0.15 0.68
N ILE A 85 -8.19 -0.81 1.48
CA ILE A 85 -8.97 -1.97 1.94
C ILE A 85 -10.14 -1.56 2.86
N ILE A 86 -9.90 -0.62 3.78
CA ILE A 86 -10.96 -0.09 4.67
C ILE A 86 -12.03 0.63 3.83
N GLU A 87 -11.63 1.44 2.86
CA GLU A 87 -12.57 2.12 1.97
C GLU A 87 -13.37 1.12 1.12
N LEU A 88 -12.74 0.02 0.66
CA LEU A 88 -13.45 -1.07 -0.01
C LEU A 88 -14.50 -1.73 0.90
N LYS A 89 -14.16 -2.00 2.16
CA LYS A 89 -15.09 -2.56 3.17
C LYS A 89 -16.27 -1.61 3.38
N SER A 90 -16.00 -0.32 3.57
CA SER A 90 -17.00 0.75 3.71
C SER A 90 -17.92 0.86 2.48
N TYR A 91 -17.36 0.74 1.26
CA TYR A 91 -18.14 0.70 0.03
C TYR A 91 -19.11 -0.47 -0.01
N VAL A 92 -18.65 -1.68 0.30
CA VAL A 92 -19.50 -2.88 0.31
C VAL A 92 -20.58 -2.77 1.37
N GLU A 93 -20.24 -2.31 2.59
CA GLU A 93 -21.20 -2.09 3.68
C GLU A 93 -22.31 -1.10 3.29
N MET A 94 -21.94 0.04 2.71
CA MET A 94 -22.92 1.03 2.28
C MET A 94 -23.78 0.50 1.12
N ASN A 95 -23.17 -0.19 0.14
CA ASN A 95 -23.94 -0.78 -0.95
C ASN A 95 -24.97 -1.80 -0.41
N CYS A 96 -24.60 -2.59 0.61
CA CYS A 96 -25.52 -3.49 1.28
C CYS A 96 -26.68 -2.74 1.94
N TYR A 97 -26.38 -1.66 2.68
CA TYR A 97 -27.41 -0.82 3.29
C TYR A 97 -28.39 -0.26 2.26
N GLN A 98 -27.89 0.24 1.12
CA GLN A 98 -28.74 0.78 0.06
C GLN A 98 -29.62 -0.30 -0.60
N HIS A 99 -29.10 -1.52 -0.79
CA HIS A 99 -29.90 -2.64 -1.30
C HIS A 99 -30.98 -3.09 -0.30
N LEU A 100 -30.71 -3.07 1.01
CA LEU A 100 -31.72 -3.33 2.04
C LEU A 100 -32.81 -2.26 2.05
N LEU A 101 -32.44 -0.99 1.88
CA LEU A 101 -33.40 0.11 1.76
C LEU A 101 -34.29 -0.07 0.53
N LEU A 102 -33.72 -0.44 -0.63
CA LEU A 102 -34.48 -0.76 -1.84
C LEU A 102 -35.46 -1.91 -1.61
N ALA A 103 -35.01 -3.01 -0.98
CA ALA A 103 -35.88 -4.14 -0.67
C ALA A 103 -37.06 -3.72 0.21
N LYS A 104 -36.83 -2.85 1.20
CA LYS A 104 -37.88 -2.28 2.03
C LYS A 104 -38.85 -1.40 1.24
N VAL A 105 -38.35 -0.53 0.35
CA VAL A 105 -39.18 0.31 -0.52
C VAL A 105 -40.05 -0.57 -1.43
N LEU A 106 -39.49 -1.63 -2.01
CA LEU A 106 -40.20 -2.58 -2.86
C LEU A 106 -41.39 -3.23 -2.13
N GLU A 107 -41.20 -3.65 -0.89
CA GLU A 107 -42.27 -4.24 -0.08
C GLU A 107 -43.31 -3.18 0.37
N ASP A 108 -42.85 -2.12 1.04
CA ASP A 108 -43.73 -1.18 1.75
C ASP A 108 -44.38 -0.14 0.83
N GLN A 109 -43.66 0.35 -0.18
CA GLN A 109 -44.08 1.49 -1.00
C GLN A 109 -44.51 1.11 -2.41
N VAL A 110 -44.20 -0.11 -2.87
CA VAL A 110 -44.55 -0.60 -4.21
C VAL A 110 -45.54 -1.76 -4.11
N ALA A 111 -45.17 -2.88 -3.48
CA ALA A 111 -45.98 -4.10 -3.44
C ALA A 111 -47.22 -3.94 -2.54
N LEU A 112 -47.07 -3.41 -1.32
CA LEU A 112 -48.16 -3.27 -0.36
C LEU A 112 -49.31 -2.38 -0.86
N PRO A 113 -49.08 -1.17 -1.44
CA PRO A 113 -50.16 -0.37 -2.01
C PRO A 113 -50.88 -1.08 -3.17
N LEU A 114 -50.14 -1.79 -4.02
CA LEU A 114 -50.70 -2.55 -5.13
C LEU A 114 -51.57 -3.71 -4.65
N ARG A 115 -51.16 -4.39 -3.57
CA ARG A 115 -51.95 -5.47 -2.94
C ARG A 115 -53.26 -4.93 -2.34
N LYS A 116 -53.19 -3.83 -1.58
CA LYS A 116 -54.37 -3.17 -1.01
C LYS A 116 -55.35 -2.74 -2.11
N LEU A 117 -54.84 -2.16 -3.20
CA LEU A 117 -55.66 -1.83 -4.36
C LEU A 117 -56.32 -3.07 -4.95
N GLN A 118 -55.56 -4.15 -5.16
CA GLN A 118 -56.09 -5.40 -5.72
C GLN A 118 -57.23 -5.98 -4.85
N GLU A 119 -57.08 -5.98 -3.54
CA GLU A 119 -58.10 -6.44 -2.59
C GLU A 119 -59.36 -5.56 -2.66
N HIS A 120 -59.19 -4.23 -2.66
CA HIS A 120 -60.30 -3.28 -2.77
C HIS A 120 -61.05 -3.44 -4.10
N THR A 121 -60.33 -3.47 -5.23
CA THR A 121 -60.93 -3.64 -6.55
C THR A 121 -61.64 -5.00 -6.69
N LYS A 122 -61.08 -6.09 -6.14
CA LYS A 122 -61.74 -7.41 -6.13
C LYS A 122 -63.06 -7.38 -5.35
N SER A 123 -63.07 -6.75 -4.17
CA SER A 123 -64.29 -6.62 -3.36
C SER A 123 -65.36 -5.78 -4.06
N TYR A 124 -64.96 -4.61 -4.57
CA TYR A 124 -65.84 -3.70 -5.30
C TYR A 124 -66.45 -4.37 -6.53
N ARG A 125 -65.64 -5.11 -7.30
CA ARG A 125 -66.09 -5.84 -8.49
C ARG A 125 -67.10 -6.93 -8.17
N LYS A 126 -66.93 -7.65 -7.05
CA LYS A 126 -67.92 -8.64 -6.57
C LYS A 126 -69.27 -8.00 -6.24
N THR A 127 -69.29 -6.75 -5.76
CA THR A 127 -70.53 -6.01 -5.54
C THR A 127 -71.21 -5.65 -6.85
N LEU A 128 -70.48 -5.05 -7.79
CA LEU A 128 -71.01 -4.74 -9.13
C LEU A 128 -71.54 -5.99 -9.87
N GLN A 129 -70.87 -7.13 -9.72
CA GLN A 129 -71.31 -8.38 -10.34
C GLN A 129 -72.61 -8.90 -9.72
N ARG A 130 -72.84 -8.70 -8.41
CA ARG A 130 -74.10 -9.07 -7.77
C ARG A 130 -75.25 -8.17 -8.25
N GLU A 131 -75.02 -6.87 -8.33
CA GLU A 131 -76.02 -5.89 -8.80
C GLU A 131 -76.46 -6.16 -10.24
N ILE A 132 -75.50 -6.37 -11.16
CA ILE A 132 -75.84 -6.66 -12.56
C ILE A 132 -76.54 -8.02 -12.73
N SER A 133 -76.19 -9.02 -11.91
CA SER A 133 -76.85 -10.33 -11.95
C SER A 133 -78.31 -10.22 -11.51
N SER A 134 -78.58 -9.49 -10.42
CA SER A 134 -79.95 -9.23 -9.95
C SER A 134 -80.81 -8.52 -11.01
N VAL A 135 -80.28 -7.50 -11.69
CA VAL A 135 -81.02 -6.80 -12.74
C VAL A 135 -81.28 -7.71 -13.97
N ASN A 136 -80.32 -8.56 -14.32
CA ASN A 136 -80.47 -9.53 -15.41
C ASN A 136 -81.51 -10.62 -15.08
N GLU A 137 -81.58 -11.09 -13.83
CA GLU A 137 -82.60 -12.05 -13.37
C GLU A 137 -84.01 -11.45 -13.46
N ASN A 138 -84.18 -10.21 -13.00
CA ASN A 138 -85.45 -9.47 -13.11
C ASN A 138 -85.90 -9.28 -14.56
N TYR A 139 -84.95 -8.99 -15.47
CA TYR A 139 -85.21 -8.93 -16.90
C TYR A 139 -85.63 -10.29 -17.46
N ALA A 140 -84.91 -11.36 -17.12
CA ALA A 140 -85.19 -12.71 -17.60
C ALA A 140 -86.57 -13.21 -17.15
N GLU A 141 -87.00 -12.89 -15.93
CA GLU A 141 -88.35 -13.17 -15.45
C GLU A 141 -89.42 -12.41 -16.26
N SER A 142 -89.26 -11.10 -16.43
CA SER A 142 -90.21 -10.28 -17.17
C SER A 142 -90.28 -10.67 -18.66
N TYR A 143 -89.16 -11.10 -19.23
CA TYR A 143 -89.10 -11.65 -20.58
C TYR A 143 -89.88 -12.96 -20.70
N ARG A 144 -89.74 -13.88 -19.73
CA ARG A 144 -90.52 -15.13 -19.69
C ARG A 144 -92.03 -14.87 -19.60
N GLN A 145 -92.45 -13.93 -18.73
CA GLN A 145 -93.85 -13.53 -18.61
C GLN A 145 -94.41 -12.96 -19.92
N MET A 146 -93.62 -12.14 -20.63
CA MET A 146 -94.00 -11.61 -21.94
C MET A 146 -94.14 -12.71 -23.00
N MET A 147 -93.24 -13.70 -23.00
CA MET A 147 -93.30 -14.82 -23.94
C MET A 147 -94.56 -15.68 -23.70
N GLN A 148 -94.90 -15.96 -22.44
CA GLN A 148 -96.14 -16.66 -22.09
C GLN A 148 -97.37 -15.86 -22.54
N ALA A 149 -97.42 -14.55 -22.27
CA ALA A 149 -98.52 -13.71 -22.72
C ALA A 149 -98.65 -13.62 -24.25
N ASN A 150 -97.54 -13.68 -24.99
CA ASN A 150 -97.55 -13.76 -26.47
C ASN A 150 -98.19 -15.07 -26.96
N GLU A 151 -97.80 -16.19 -26.37
CA GLU A 151 -98.34 -17.51 -26.74
C GLU A 151 -99.84 -17.61 -26.43
N GLU A 152 -100.28 -17.10 -25.27
CA GLU A 152 -101.69 -17.06 -24.89
C GLU A 152 -102.52 -16.15 -25.78
N LEU A 153 -102.01 -14.96 -26.11
CA LEU A 153 -102.69 -14.05 -27.04
C LEU A 153 -102.86 -14.70 -28.41
N ALA A 154 -101.82 -15.34 -28.95
CA ALA A 154 -101.88 -16.04 -30.23
C ALA A 154 -102.90 -17.21 -30.21
N ARG A 155 -102.97 -17.97 -29.10
CA ARG A 155 -103.97 -19.04 -28.91
C ARG A 155 -105.39 -18.48 -28.92
N VAL A 156 -105.66 -17.44 -28.13
CA VAL A 156 -106.98 -16.82 -28.00
C VAL A 156 -107.40 -16.14 -29.31
N GLU A 157 -106.47 -15.50 -30.02
CA GLU A 157 -106.71 -14.91 -31.34
C GLU A 157 -107.15 -15.96 -32.36
N LYS A 158 -106.47 -17.12 -32.38
CA LYS A 158 -106.85 -18.25 -33.24
C LYS A 158 -108.25 -18.78 -32.90
N GLU A 159 -108.56 -18.97 -31.61
CA GLU A 159 -109.89 -19.42 -31.17
C GLU A 159 -111.00 -18.43 -31.55
N LEU A 160 -110.75 -17.13 -31.41
CA LEU A 160 -111.65 -16.07 -31.83
C LEU A 160 -111.88 -16.10 -33.35
N GLN A 161 -110.81 -16.27 -34.14
CA GLN A 161 -110.90 -16.38 -35.59
C GLN A 161 -111.70 -17.62 -36.01
N GLU A 162 -111.44 -18.78 -35.40
CA GLU A 162 -112.20 -20.00 -35.65
C GLU A 162 -113.69 -19.84 -35.29
N ALA A 163 -114.00 -19.16 -34.17
CA ALA A 163 -115.38 -18.89 -33.75
C ALA A 163 -116.10 -17.97 -34.75
N LYS A 164 -115.43 -16.89 -35.20
CA LYS A 164 -115.92 -15.98 -36.24
C LYS A 164 -116.18 -16.71 -37.56
N ASP A 165 -115.25 -17.56 -37.98
CA ASP A 165 -115.37 -18.34 -39.23
C ASP A 165 -116.50 -19.37 -39.16
N ARG A 166 -116.69 -20.03 -38.00
CA ARG A 166 -117.82 -20.95 -37.78
C ARG A 166 -119.16 -20.21 -37.82
N GLN A 167 -119.26 -19.05 -37.18
CA GLN A 167 -120.46 -18.22 -37.23
C GLN A 167 -120.76 -17.76 -38.66
N LYS A 168 -119.74 -17.27 -39.39
CA LYS A 168 -119.87 -16.84 -40.79
C LYS A 168 -120.34 -17.98 -41.70
N ARG A 169 -119.76 -19.18 -41.58
CA ARG A 169 -120.21 -20.35 -42.34
C ARG A 169 -121.68 -20.71 -42.04
N ALA A 170 -122.08 -20.67 -40.78
CA ALA A 170 -123.47 -20.93 -40.40
C ALA A 170 -124.45 -19.88 -40.98
N LEU A 171 -124.08 -18.60 -41.01
CA LEU A 171 -124.92 -17.56 -41.63
C LEU A 171 -125.14 -17.75 -43.14
N HIS A 172 -124.23 -18.46 -43.84
CA HIS A 172 -124.34 -18.74 -45.28
C HIS A 172 -125.05 -20.05 -45.62
N CYS A 173 -125.42 -20.89 -44.65
CA CYS A 173 -126.08 -22.18 -44.88
C CYS A 173 -127.62 -22.05 -44.76
N ILE A 174 -128.36 -22.69 -45.66
CA ILE A 174 -129.83 -22.72 -45.63
C ILE A 174 -130.30 -23.82 -44.65
N GLY A 175 -131.26 -23.50 -43.77
CA GLY A 175 -131.89 -24.48 -42.86
C GLY A 175 -131.33 -24.53 -41.43
N ILE A 176 -130.49 -23.58 -41.01
CA ILE A 176 -129.97 -23.52 -39.63
C ILE A 176 -130.99 -22.82 -38.70
N PRO A 177 -131.35 -23.43 -37.55
CA PRO A 177 -132.26 -22.82 -36.59
C PRO A 177 -131.73 -21.52 -35.96
N ALA A 178 -132.62 -20.56 -35.66
CA ALA A 178 -132.27 -19.27 -35.07
C ALA A 178 -131.52 -19.37 -33.72
N PHE A 179 -131.85 -20.38 -32.90
CA PHE A 179 -131.18 -20.59 -31.60
C PHE A 179 -129.71 -20.99 -31.74
N GLU A 180 -129.32 -21.72 -32.81
CA GLU A 180 -127.92 -22.06 -33.07
C GLU A 180 -127.12 -20.85 -33.53
N LEU A 181 -127.72 -19.95 -34.33
CA LEU A 181 -127.11 -18.68 -34.70
C LEU A 181 -126.87 -17.78 -33.48
N GLN A 182 -127.84 -17.72 -32.56
CA GLN A 182 -127.71 -16.99 -31.30
C GLN A 182 -126.60 -17.58 -30.40
N ARG A 183 -126.52 -18.92 -30.32
CA ARG A 183 -125.45 -19.61 -29.57
C ARG A 183 -124.06 -19.34 -30.15
N LEU A 184 -123.91 -19.36 -31.48
CA LEU A 184 -122.64 -19.02 -32.14
C LEU A 184 -122.28 -17.54 -31.94
N ALA A 185 -123.24 -16.62 -32.00
CA ALA A 185 -123.03 -15.21 -31.69
C ALA A 185 -122.56 -14.98 -30.24
N MET A 186 -123.20 -15.64 -29.27
CA MET A 186 -122.76 -15.60 -27.86
C MET A 186 -121.34 -16.16 -27.70
N ARG A 187 -120.98 -17.23 -28.41
CA ARG A 187 -119.62 -17.79 -28.39
C ARG A 187 -118.59 -16.80 -28.92
N VAL A 188 -118.87 -16.12 -30.03
CA VAL A 188 -117.99 -15.09 -30.59
C VAL A 188 -117.85 -13.92 -29.63
N SER A 189 -118.94 -13.46 -29.00
CA SER A 189 -118.89 -12.40 -27.96
C SER A 189 -117.98 -12.80 -26.79
N ARG A 190 -118.14 -14.01 -26.25
CA ARG A 190 -117.30 -14.51 -25.15
C ARG A 190 -115.84 -14.65 -25.56
N CYS A 191 -115.55 -15.17 -26.75
CA CYS A 191 -114.18 -15.23 -27.27
C CYS A 191 -113.58 -13.83 -27.49
N GLN A 192 -114.38 -12.84 -27.89
CA GLN A 192 -113.94 -11.45 -28.06
C GLN A 192 -113.59 -10.81 -26.71
N GLU A 193 -114.39 -11.03 -25.66
CA GLU A 193 -114.08 -10.54 -24.30
C GLU A 193 -112.77 -11.15 -23.76
N VAL A 194 -112.59 -12.47 -23.93
CA VAL A 194 -111.34 -13.16 -23.53
C VAL A 194 -110.15 -12.64 -24.34
N TYR A 195 -110.32 -12.36 -25.63
CA TYR A 195 -109.29 -11.75 -26.46
C TYR A 195 -108.90 -10.34 -25.99
N GLU A 196 -109.87 -9.45 -25.72
CA GLU A 196 -109.57 -8.11 -25.22
C GLU A 196 -108.89 -8.17 -23.83
N SER A 197 -109.29 -9.10 -22.96
CA SER A 197 -108.61 -9.34 -21.67
C SER A 197 -107.15 -9.76 -21.86
N ALA A 198 -106.89 -10.77 -22.70
CA ALA A 198 -105.54 -11.25 -23.01
C ALA A 198 -104.67 -10.15 -23.66
N LYS A 199 -105.26 -9.34 -24.54
CA LYS A 199 -104.58 -8.21 -25.21
C LYS A 199 -104.21 -7.11 -24.22
N MET A 200 -105.05 -6.84 -23.23
CA MET A 200 -104.75 -5.90 -22.15
C MET A 200 -103.61 -6.41 -21.27
N GLU A 201 -103.61 -7.69 -20.90
CA GLU A 201 -102.53 -8.33 -20.14
C GLU A 201 -101.20 -8.34 -20.91
N HIS A 202 -101.21 -8.73 -22.18
CA HIS A 202 -100.05 -8.63 -23.07
C HIS A 202 -99.50 -7.18 -23.12
N SER A 203 -100.36 -6.18 -23.24
CA SER A 203 -99.95 -4.76 -23.24
C SER A 203 -99.38 -4.30 -21.90
N ARG A 204 -99.79 -4.91 -20.77
CA ARG A 204 -99.22 -4.69 -19.44
C ARG A 204 -97.83 -5.31 -19.34
N TYR A 205 -97.67 -6.57 -19.74
CA TYR A 205 -96.36 -7.25 -19.74
C TYR A 205 -95.35 -6.58 -20.69
N LYS A 206 -95.80 -6.12 -21.87
CA LYS A 206 -94.96 -5.37 -22.80
C LYS A 206 -94.38 -4.09 -22.19
N ARG A 207 -95.22 -3.31 -21.48
CA ARG A 207 -94.79 -2.10 -20.76
C ARG A 207 -93.83 -2.43 -19.62
N ALA A 208 -94.11 -3.49 -18.86
CA ALA A 208 -93.23 -3.95 -17.79
C ALA A 208 -91.85 -4.38 -18.33
N LEU A 209 -91.81 -5.17 -19.41
CA LEU A 209 -90.57 -5.60 -20.06
C LEU A 209 -89.76 -4.41 -20.56
N PHE A 210 -90.39 -3.43 -21.21
CA PHE A 210 -89.71 -2.22 -21.66
C PHE A 210 -89.06 -1.47 -20.49
N GLY A 211 -89.78 -1.30 -19.37
CA GLY A 211 -89.22 -0.69 -18.16
C GLY A 211 -88.02 -1.47 -17.61
N ARG A 212 -88.04 -2.81 -17.65
CA ARG A 212 -86.89 -3.64 -17.24
C ARG A 212 -85.70 -3.54 -18.20
N ILE A 213 -85.93 -3.39 -19.51
CA ILE A 213 -84.86 -3.19 -20.49
C ILE A 213 -84.13 -1.87 -20.20
N VAL A 214 -84.87 -0.78 -19.99
CA VAL A 214 -84.28 0.53 -19.65
C VAL A 214 -83.45 0.43 -18.37
N ALA A 215 -84.00 -0.14 -17.30
CA ALA A 215 -83.27 -0.32 -16.03
C ALA A 215 -82.00 -1.19 -16.19
N ARG A 216 -82.04 -2.21 -17.04
CA ARG A 216 -80.87 -3.05 -17.36
C ARG A 216 -79.80 -2.28 -18.11
N ASP A 217 -80.19 -1.48 -19.09
CA ASP A 217 -79.26 -0.70 -19.91
C ASP A 217 -78.63 0.45 -19.09
N GLU A 218 -79.40 1.11 -18.23
CA GLU A 218 -78.90 2.09 -17.26
C GLU A 218 -77.89 1.47 -16.27
N MET A 219 -78.23 0.32 -15.68
CA MET A 219 -77.31 -0.42 -14.81
C MET A 219 -76.06 -0.88 -15.57
N GLY A 220 -76.22 -1.40 -16.79
CA GLY A 220 -75.10 -1.83 -17.64
C GLY A 220 -74.14 -0.69 -17.95
N MET A 221 -74.66 0.50 -18.23
CA MET A 221 -73.87 1.72 -18.43
C MET A 221 -73.13 2.13 -17.14
N ALA A 222 -73.84 2.17 -16.00
CA ALA A 222 -73.24 2.54 -14.72
C ALA A 222 -72.11 1.58 -14.31
N VAL A 223 -72.34 0.27 -14.46
CA VAL A 223 -71.32 -0.75 -14.19
C VAL A 223 -70.14 -0.63 -15.16
N ALA A 224 -70.38 -0.39 -16.46
CA ALA A 224 -69.28 -0.20 -17.43
C ALA A 224 -68.38 1.00 -17.07
N VAL A 225 -68.98 2.12 -16.66
CA VAL A 225 -68.24 3.31 -16.18
C VAL A 225 -67.48 3.01 -14.89
N ALA A 226 -68.07 2.27 -13.96
CA ALA A 226 -67.40 1.88 -12.72
C ALA A 226 -66.16 0.98 -12.98
N TYR A 227 -66.27 0.02 -13.90
CA TYR A 227 -65.13 -0.81 -14.33
C TYR A 227 -64.06 0.02 -15.03
N GLN A 228 -64.45 1.00 -15.84
CA GLN A 228 -63.49 1.89 -16.50
C GLN A 228 -62.69 2.70 -15.48
N ARG A 229 -63.35 3.35 -14.51
CA ARG A 229 -62.67 4.11 -13.45
C ARG A 229 -61.73 3.24 -12.62
N ALA A 230 -62.18 2.03 -12.26
CA ALA A 230 -61.34 1.09 -11.53
C ALA A 230 -60.09 0.65 -12.32
N GLU A 231 -60.21 0.55 -13.65
CA GLU A 231 -59.07 0.23 -14.52
C GLU A 231 -58.10 1.42 -14.68
N GLU A 232 -58.62 2.63 -14.79
CA GLU A 232 -57.83 3.87 -14.82
C GLU A 232 -57.03 4.02 -13.51
N GLU A 233 -57.69 3.89 -12.35
CA GLU A 233 -57.05 3.93 -11.02
C GLU A 233 -55.97 2.84 -10.89
N ARG A 234 -56.24 1.64 -11.39
CA ARG A 234 -55.26 0.54 -11.41
C ARG A 234 -54.03 0.89 -12.22
N ILE A 235 -54.20 1.46 -13.41
CA ILE A 235 -53.08 1.84 -14.28
C ILE A 235 -52.26 2.96 -13.64
N ASP A 236 -52.93 3.98 -13.08
CA ASP A 236 -52.28 5.12 -12.44
C ASP A 236 -51.49 4.69 -11.20
N GLN A 237 -52.05 3.81 -10.37
CA GLN A 237 -51.35 3.29 -9.19
C GLN A 237 -50.14 2.44 -9.60
N ILE A 238 -50.25 1.59 -10.61
CA ILE A 238 -49.11 0.81 -11.14
C ILE A 238 -48.02 1.76 -11.63
N LYS A 239 -48.39 2.78 -12.42
CA LYS A 239 -47.45 3.77 -12.94
C LYS A 239 -46.72 4.48 -11.80
N SER A 240 -47.46 5.01 -10.83
CA SER A 240 -46.89 5.71 -9.66
C SER A 240 -45.96 4.82 -8.84
N SER A 241 -46.33 3.55 -8.63
CA SER A 241 -45.49 2.57 -7.92
C SER A 241 -44.21 2.21 -8.69
N LEU A 242 -44.28 2.07 -10.02
CA LEU A 242 -43.09 1.82 -10.85
C LEU A 242 -42.18 3.03 -10.97
N GLU A 243 -42.73 4.25 -11.05
CA GLU A 243 -41.95 5.49 -11.02
C GLU A 243 -41.17 5.63 -9.70
N ARG A 244 -41.80 5.29 -8.57
CA ARG A 244 -41.11 5.22 -7.26
C ARG A 244 -39.95 4.23 -7.27
N PHE A 245 -40.17 3.02 -7.78
CA PHE A 245 -39.10 2.02 -7.92
C PHE A 245 -37.93 2.55 -8.76
N VAL A 246 -38.22 3.10 -9.94
CA VAL A 246 -37.19 3.66 -10.84
C VAL A 246 -36.44 4.81 -10.19
N HIS A 247 -37.12 5.66 -9.43
CA HIS A 247 -36.49 6.78 -8.73
C HIS A 247 -35.50 6.29 -7.67
N VAL A 248 -35.92 5.35 -6.81
CA VAL A 248 -35.04 4.81 -5.75
C VAL A 248 -33.84 4.07 -6.33
N GLU A 249 -34.03 3.31 -7.41
CA GLU A 249 -32.93 2.64 -8.09
C GLU A 249 -31.91 3.65 -8.67
N LYS A 250 -32.39 4.77 -9.24
CA LYS A 250 -31.52 5.84 -9.75
C LYS A 250 -30.71 6.51 -8.63
N GLU A 251 -31.34 6.82 -7.50
CA GLU A 251 -30.64 7.44 -6.37
C GLU A 251 -29.59 6.48 -5.77
N ARG A 252 -29.91 5.19 -5.69
CA ARG A 252 -28.95 4.15 -5.30
C ARG A 252 -27.73 4.12 -6.21
N MET A 253 -27.92 4.13 -7.53
CA MET A 253 -26.81 4.12 -8.49
C MET A 253 -25.93 5.38 -8.38
N LYS A 254 -26.53 6.55 -8.13
CA LYS A 254 -25.78 7.78 -7.88
C LYS A 254 -24.93 7.69 -6.61
N ALA A 255 -25.50 7.16 -5.52
CA ALA A 255 -24.76 6.95 -4.28
C ALA A 255 -23.57 6.00 -4.49
N ALA A 256 -23.80 4.86 -5.15
CA ALA A 256 -22.73 3.91 -5.47
C ALA A 256 -21.64 4.53 -6.34
N HIS A 257 -22.00 5.39 -7.30
CA HIS A 257 -21.03 6.09 -8.14
C HIS A 257 -20.10 7.02 -7.34
N VAL A 258 -20.66 7.81 -6.42
CA VAL A 258 -19.87 8.71 -5.55
C VAL A 258 -18.87 7.93 -4.70
N GLN A 259 -19.28 6.78 -4.17
CA GLN A 259 -18.40 5.95 -3.35
C GLN A 259 -17.32 5.24 -4.17
N LEU A 260 -17.65 4.80 -5.39
CA LEU A 260 -16.65 4.23 -6.29
C LEU A 260 -15.58 5.26 -6.68
N GLU A 261 -15.94 6.53 -6.83
CA GLU A 261 -14.95 7.59 -7.08
C GLU A 261 -14.06 7.82 -5.85
N SER A 262 -14.61 7.77 -4.63
CA SER A 262 -13.82 7.81 -3.38
C SER A 262 -12.83 6.64 -3.30
N LEU A 263 -13.30 5.42 -3.58
CA LEU A 263 -12.47 4.22 -3.58
C LEU A 263 -11.35 4.31 -4.63
N LYS A 264 -11.66 4.81 -5.82
CA LYS A 264 -10.68 5.03 -6.89
C LYS A 264 -9.56 5.98 -6.44
N ILE A 265 -9.90 7.08 -5.76
CA ILE A 265 -8.89 8.01 -5.23
C ILE A 265 -7.95 7.30 -4.25
N HIS A 266 -8.47 6.44 -3.36
CA HIS A 266 -7.63 5.70 -2.41
C HIS A 266 -6.71 4.70 -3.13
N VAL A 267 -7.22 4.00 -4.14
CA VAL A 267 -6.43 3.05 -4.95
C VAL A 267 -5.34 3.77 -5.75
N GLU A 268 -5.63 4.94 -6.33
CA GLU A 268 -4.64 5.76 -7.04
C GLU A 268 -3.56 6.32 -6.10
N ASN A 269 -3.88 6.51 -4.82
CA ASN A 269 -2.97 6.99 -3.79
C ASN A 269 -2.14 5.87 -3.13
N ILE A 270 -2.20 4.63 -3.62
CA ILE A 270 -1.34 3.55 -3.12
C ILE A 270 0.12 3.88 -3.49
N ASN A 271 0.95 4.13 -2.47
CA ASN A 271 2.34 4.52 -2.63
C ASN A 271 3.28 3.43 -2.10
N GLN A 272 3.87 2.69 -3.04
CA GLN A 272 4.84 1.64 -2.74
C GLN A 272 6.04 2.16 -1.93
N ALA A 273 6.54 3.36 -2.23
CA ALA A 273 7.75 3.88 -1.59
C ALA A 273 7.50 4.21 -0.12
N GLU A 274 6.38 4.84 0.20
CA GLU A 274 5.99 5.15 1.58
C GLU A 274 5.70 3.89 2.38
N ASP A 275 4.99 2.92 1.80
CA ASP A 275 4.65 1.67 2.48
C ASP A 275 5.88 0.82 2.76
N ILE A 276 6.83 0.72 1.82
CA ILE A 276 8.12 0.04 2.05
C ILE A 276 8.94 0.79 3.11
N GLN A 277 8.97 2.12 3.09
CA GLN A 277 9.67 2.90 4.11
C GLN A 277 9.06 2.69 5.50
N LEU A 278 7.73 2.65 5.60
CA LEU A 278 7.03 2.37 6.84
C LEU A 278 7.32 0.95 7.34
N LEU A 279 7.37 -0.04 6.43
CA LEU A 279 7.79 -1.40 6.74
C LEU A 279 9.22 -1.43 7.30
N ILE A 280 10.16 -0.78 6.60
CA ILE A 280 11.55 -0.66 7.05
C ILE A 280 11.60 0.02 8.41
N HIS A 281 10.87 1.13 8.62
CA HIS A 281 10.85 1.84 9.90
C HIS A 281 10.31 0.96 11.03
N ASN A 282 9.20 0.25 10.81
CA ASN A 282 8.55 -0.58 11.83
C ASN A 282 9.36 -1.83 12.18
N HIS A 283 10.15 -2.35 11.24
CA HIS A 283 10.96 -3.56 11.42
C HIS A 283 12.47 -3.30 11.51
N SER A 284 12.91 -2.05 11.44
CA SER A 284 14.31 -1.66 11.57
C SER A 284 14.78 -1.95 12.99
N ASN A 285 15.49 -3.06 13.16
CA ASN A 285 16.26 -3.32 14.35
C ASN A 285 17.76 -3.12 14.03
N PRO A 286 18.42 -2.09 14.60
CA PRO A 286 19.86 -1.83 14.39
C PRO A 286 20.75 -3.04 14.74
N GLU A 287 20.22 -3.92 15.59
CA GLU A 287 20.90 -5.11 16.10
C GLU A 287 20.80 -6.29 15.14
N THR A 288 19.77 -6.38 14.30
CA THR A 288 19.57 -7.54 13.41
C THR A 288 20.23 -7.28 12.07
N MET A 289 21.55 -7.47 11.99
CA MET A 289 22.28 -7.27 10.74
C MET A 289 22.13 -8.48 9.81
N HIS A 290 21.61 -8.25 8.60
CA HIS A 290 21.51 -9.28 7.55
C HIS A 290 22.89 -9.69 6.98
N PHE A 291 23.86 -8.79 7.00
CA PHE A 291 25.20 -9.04 6.50
C PHE A 291 26.18 -9.21 7.67
N GLN A 292 26.58 -10.46 7.92
CA GLN A 292 27.45 -10.84 9.03
C GLN A 292 28.75 -11.50 8.56
N GLY A 293 28.76 -12.05 7.34
CA GLY A 293 29.79 -12.96 6.88
C GLY A 293 31.18 -12.33 6.90
N LYS A 294 31.28 -11.09 6.43
CA LYS A 294 32.58 -10.41 6.39
C LYS A 294 33.08 -10.03 7.78
N ALA A 295 32.22 -9.48 8.64
CA ALA A 295 32.59 -9.12 10.00
C ALA A 295 33.11 -10.33 10.80
N LEU A 296 32.42 -11.47 10.69
CA LEU A 296 32.83 -12.72 11.33
C LEU A 296 34.18 -13.21 10.77
N SER A 297 34.40 -13.13 9.45
CA SER A 297 35.69 -13.50 8.84
C SER A 297 36.87 -12.65 9.34
N ILE A 298 36.63 -11.37 9.69
CA ILE A 298 37.66 -10.47 10.23
C ILE A 298 38.03 -10.90 11.66
N LEU A 299 37.05 -11.33 12.46
CA LEU A 299 37.29 -11.88 13.80
C LEU A 299 38.13 -13.17 13.73
N ASP A 300 37.84 -14.06 12.78
CA ASP A 300 38.62 -15.29 12.57
C ASP A 300 40.05 -15.01 12.10
N TRP A 301 40.20 -14.15 11.10
CA TRP A 301 41.52 -13.75 10.59
C TRP A 301 42.42 -13.22 11.72
N LYS A 302 41.86 -12.40 12.62
CA LYS A 302 42.61 -11.86 13.75
C LYS A 302 42.98 -12.93 14.77
N ARG A 303 42.07 -13.85 15.10
CA ARG A 303 42.36 -14.97 16.01
C ARG A 303 43.50 -15.82 15.47
N LEU A 304 43.45 -16.20 14.19
CA LEU A 304 44.48 -17.02 13.55
C LEU A 304 45.85 -16.33 13.62
N ARG A 305 45.89 -15.00 13.43
CA ARG A 305 47.12 -14.22 13.52
C ARG A 305 47.69 -14.10 14.94
N ASN A 306 46.83 -14.02 15.96
CA ASN A 306 47.29 -14.01 17.34
C ASN A 306 47.94 -15.35 17.74
N GLN A 307 47.49 -16.47 17.16
CA GLN A 307 48.11 -17.80 17.36
C GLN A 307 49.49 -17.89 16.71
N THR A 308 49.64 -17.37 15.48
CA THR A 308 50.94 -17.37 14.79
C THR A 308 51.96 -16.44 15.44
N ASP A 309 51.54 -15.28 15.96
CA ASP A 309 52.44 -14.35 16.64
C ASP A 309 52.88 -14.89 18.02
N SER A 310 52.06 -15.70 18.71
CA SER A 310 52.46 -16.37 19.96
C SER A 310 53.44 -17.54 19.74
N ASP A 311 53.35 -18.23 18.60
CA ASP A 311 54.24 -19.34 18.26
C ASP A 311 55.64 -18.85 17.82
N GLU A 312 55.76 -17.64 17.27
CA GLU A 312 57.06 -17.01 16.96
C GLU A 312 57.82 -16.51 18.21
N ASP A 313 57.10 -16.04 19.25
CA ASP A 313 57.72 -15.64 20.52
C ASP A 313 58.06 -16.85 21.42
N SER A 314 57.26 -17.93 21.36
CA SER A 314 57.46 -19.15 22.19
C SER A 314 58.65 -20.02 21.75
N ASN A 315 59.16 -19.85 20.52
CA ASN A 315 60.35 -20.57 20.03
C ASN A 315 61.69 -19.91 20.45
N SER A 316 61.67 -18.88 21.30
CA SER A 316 62.88 -18.18 21.76
C SER A 316 63.23 -18.39 23.23
N GLU A 317 62.36 -18.99 24.04
CA GLU A 317 62.64 -19.31 25.44
C GLU A 317 61.94 -20.61 25.86
N ASP A 318 62.61 -21.77 25.73
CA ASP A 318 62.38 -22.89 26.67
C ASP A 318 63.46 -23.99 26.60
N GLU A 319 64.57 -23.76 27.31
CA GLU A 319 65.30 -24.87 27.96
C GLU A 319 65.69 -24.40 29.37
N ARG A 320 64.76 -24.55 30.34
CA ARG A 320 65.10 -24.79 31.75
C ARG A 320 63.89 -25.23 32.58
N ILE A 321 63.98 -26.49 33.04
CA ILE A 321 63.38 -27.04 34.28
C ILE A 321 61.86 -27.31 34.15
N GLY A 322 61.32 -28.53 34.20
CA GLY A 322 61.73 -29.77 34.85
C GLY A 322 60.78 -30.09 36.02
N ARG A 323 60.07 -31.24 35.95
CA ARG A 323 59.30 -31.99 36.99
C ARG A 323 57.81 -31.61 37.18
N ILE A 324 56.82 -32.51 37.37
CA ILE A 324 56.69 -33.98 37.60
C ILE A 324 55.26 -34.43 37.16
N HIS A 325 55.12 -35.73 36.86
CA HIS A 325 53.94 -36.63 36.66
C HIS A 325 52.60 -36.28 37.37
N GLY A 326 51.41 -36.78 36.98
CA GLY A 326 50.94 -37.84 36.04
C GLY A 326 49.46 -37.53 35.67
N GLU A 327 48.65 -38.29 34.93
CA GLU A 327 48.55 -39.71 34.58
C GLU A 327 47.83 -39.85 33.21
N TYR A 328 48.11 -40.94 32.49
CA TYR A 328 47.44 -41.40 31.26
C TYR A 328 46.16 -42.23 31.59
N PRO A 329 45.19 -42.42 30.67
CA PRO A 329 45.28 -43.41 29.55
C PRO A 329 44.85 -42.83 28.18
N ASN A 330 45.60 -43.03 27.09
CA ASN A 330 45.55 -44.17 26.14
C ASN A 330 44.21 -44.26 25.36
N LYS A 331 44.10 -44.45 24.04
CA LYS A 331 44.99 -44.55 22.87
C LYS A 331 44.09 -44.86 21.65
N LYS A 332 44.66 -44.77 20.45
CA LYS A 332 44.26 -45.34 19.13
C LYS A 332 43.48 -44.41 18.20
N ASP A 333 43.83 -44.26 16.91
CA ASP A 333 44.91 -44.85 16.12
C ASP A 333 45.15 -44.00 14.85
N SER A 334 46.43 -43.95 14.49
CA SER A 334 47.06 -43.81 13.17
C SER A 334 46.28 -43.27 11.95
N ASP A 335 46.89 -42.31 11.23
CA ASP A 335 47.60 -42.70 10.00
C ASP A 335 48.71 -41.74 9.57
N LYS A 336 49.75 -42.35 8.97
CA LYS A 336 51.05 -41.80 8.59
C LYS A 336 50.99 -41.16 7.19
N LEU A 337 51.79 -40.12 6.96
CA LEU A 337 52.65 -40.03 5.77
C LEU A 337 53.72 -38.94 5.91
N SER A 338 54.97 -39.38 5.84
CA SER A 338 56.21 -38.63 5.84
C SER A 338 56.66 -38.34 4.40
N ILE A 339 57.08 -37.11 4.09
CA ILE A 339 58.10 -36.84 3.06
C ILE A 339 59.02 -35.74 3.56
N SER A 340 60.30 -36.10 3.67
CA SER A 340 61.48 -35.27 3.90
C SER A 340 61.95 -34.58 2.62
N GLU A 341 62.55 -33.39 2.72
CA GLU A 341 63.71 -32.93 1.92
C GLU A 341 64.11 -31.51 2.40
N THR A 342 65.10 -31.41 3.30
CA THR A 342 66.50 -30.98 3.05
C THR A 342 66.68 -29.58 2.45
N GLU A 343 67.22 -28.68 3.28
CA GLU A 343 67.83 -27.39 2.91
C GLU A 343 68.90 -27.52 1.80
N PRO A 344 69.31 -26.39 1.20
CA PRO A 344 70.67 -25.96 1.53
C PRO A 344 70.80 -24.47 1.87
N LYS A 345 71.56 -24.23 2.94
CA LYS A 345 72.16 -22.95 3.36
C LYS A 345 73.21 -22.45 2.35
N LYS A 346 73.20 -21.13 2.09
CA LYS A 346 74.38 -20.29 1.77
C LYS A 346 74.11 -18.89 2.36
N ASN A 347 74.67 -18.57 3.52
CA ASN A 347 75.96 -17.95 3.81
C ASN A 347 76.13 -16.49 3.37
N ASP A 348 76.41 -15.68 4.41
CA ASP A 348 77.23 -14.47 4.49
C ASP A 348 76.88 -13.22 3.67
N GLN A 349 76.28 -12.26 4.37
CA GLN A 349 76.63 -10.84 4.23
C GLN A 349 76.40 -10.07 5.55
N MET A 350 77.52 -9.83 6.25
CA MET A 350 77.86 -8.62 7.00
C MET A 350 76.81 -8.07 8.00
N ARG A 351 76.90 -8.52 9.25
CA ARG A 351 76.22 -7.95 10.42
C ARG A 351 76.81 -6.57 10.77
N THR A 352 76.23 -5.49 10.26
CA THR A 352 76.18 -4.22 11.03
C THR A 352 74.89 -4.25 11.84
N THR A 353 75.02 -4.43 13.15
CA THR A 353 73.93 -4.35 14.12
C THR A 353 73.29 -2.97 14.06
N VAL A 354 72.00 -2.90 13.73
CA VAL A 354 71.21 -1.65 13.80
C VAL A 354 70.97 -1.36 15.27
N ASP A 355 71.70 -0.40 15.84
CA ASP A 355 71.54 0.02 17.23
C ASP A 355 70.38 1.02 17.36
N PRO A 356 69.31 0.72 18.14
CA PRO A 356 68.22 1.66 18.42
C PRO A 356 68.69 2.95 19.11
N VAL A 357 69.82 2.91 19.81
CA VAL A 357 70.42 4.07 20.47
C VAL A 357 70.93 5.07 19.43
N ALA A 358 71.60 4.59 18.38
CA ALA A 358 72.10 5.43 17.28
C ALA A 358 70.98 6.18 16.54
N MET A 359 69.81 5.56 16.34
CA MET A 359 68.64 6.24 15.76
C MET A 359 68.11 7.36 16.67
N ARG A 360 68.12 7.13 18.00
CA ARG A 360 67.67 8.13 18.97
C ARG A 360 68.65 9.31 19.04
N GLU A 361 69.95 9.05 19.02
CA GLU A 361 70.99 10.08 19.02
C GLU A 361 70.94 10.91 17.73
N ALA A 362 70.82 10.27 16.57
CA ALA A 362 70.67 10.97 15.29
C ALA A 362 69.38 11.82 15.22
N LEU A 363 68.28 11.40 15.86
CA LEU A 363 67.05 12.21 15.90
C LEU A 363 67.11 13.37 16.90
N LYS A 364 67.93 13.28 17.96
CA LYS A 364 68.09 14.37 18.95
C LYS A 364 68.72 15.61 18.34
N SER A 365 69.66 15.46 17.40
CA SER A 365 70.30 16.59 16.71
C SER A 365 69.32 17.44 15.89
N PHE A 366 68.10 16.98 15.64
CA PHE A 366 67.03 17.76 15.00
C PHE A 366 66.27 18.68 15.97
N PHE A 367 66.51 18.57 17.28
CA PHE A 367 65.83 19.38 18.31
C PHE A 367 66.83 20.18 19.17
N GLU A 368 68.11 19.83 19.10
CA GLU A 368 69.23 20.54 19.71
C GLU A 368 69.78 21.61 18.73
N ASP A 369 70.36 22.70 19.24
CA ASP A 369 70.82 23.84 18.41
C ASP A 369 72.16 23.56 17.69
N ASP A 370 72.62 22.30 17.65
CA ASP A 370 73.88 21.89 17.01
C ASP A 370 73.68 21.55 15.52
N THR A 371 73.94 22.52 14.66
CA THR A 371 73.79 22.38 13.21
C THR A 371 74.95 21.64 12.53
N ALA A 372 76.09 21.45 13.21
CA ALA A 372 77.28 20.84 12.63
C ALA A 372 77.17 19.32 12.46
N SER A 373 76.32 18.66 13.26
CA SER A 373 76.09 17.21 13.23
C SER A 373 74.89 16.78 12.39
N LEU A 374 74.12 17.73 11.83
CA LEU A 374 72.84 17.48 11.15
C LEU A 374 72.98 16.62 9.88
N GLU A 375 73.99 16.85 9.04
CA GLU A 375 74.16 16.11 7.78
C GLU A 375 74.62 14.65 8.03
N GLN A 376 75.42 14.44 9.08
CA GLN A 376 75.82 13.11 9.54
C GLN A 376 74.63 12.35 10.14
N ALA A 377 73.76 13.04 10.87
CA ALA A 377 72.53 12.48 11.39
C ALA A 377 71.56 12.06 10.28
N CYS A 378 71.37 12.89 9.24
CA CYS A 378 70.57 12.56 8.06
C CYS A 378 71.09 11.29 7.38
N SER A 379 72.40 11.25 7.05
CA SER A 379 73.03 10.10 6.41
C SER A 379 72.87 8.80 7.22
N THR A 380 72.94 8.91 8.55
CA THR A 380 72.76 7.78 9.47
C THR A 380 71.32 7.26 9.44
N ILE A 381 70.33 8.17 9.51
CA ILE A 381 68.91 7.82 9.43
C ILE A 381 68.57 7.17 8.09
N GLU A 382 69.06 7.72 6.98
CA GLU A 382 68.83 7.18 5.64
C GLU A 382 69.40 5.76 5.50
N ALA A 383 70.64 5.53 5.94
CA ALA A 383 71.25 4.19 5.93
C ALA A 383 70.51 3.19 6.81
N MET A 384 69.98 3.63 7.96
CA MET A 384 69.19 2.77 8.85
C MET A 384 67.80 2.45 8.25
N CYS A 385 67.16 3.40 7.56
CA CYS A 385 65.85 3.22 6.93
C CYS A 385 65.84 2.22 5.76
N MET A 386 67.00 1.85 5.21
CA MET A 386 67.11 0.72 4.27
C MET A 386 66.70 -0.62 4.91
N ARG A 387 66.71 -0.73 6.24
CA ARG A 387 66.34 -1.96 6.96
C ARG A 387 64.98 -1.83 7.65
N LYS A 388 64.20 -2.91 7.65
CA LYS A 388 62.90 -3.01 8.35
C LYS A 388 62.97 -2.58 9.83
N ARG A 389 64.01 -3.00 10.54
CA ARG A 389 64.24 -2.62 11.95
C ARG A 389 64.52 -1.13 12.10
N GLY A 390 65.32 -0.54 11.21
CA GLY A 390 65.63 0.90 11.25
C GLY A 390 64.40 1.77 10.99
N ARG A 391 63.55 1.42 10.00
CA ARG A 391 62.27 2.10 9.77
C ARG A 391 61.33 2.03 10.97
N THR A 392 61.29 0.88 11.64
CA THR A 392 60.50 0.70 12.86
C THR A 392 61.07 1.55 14.01
N SER A 393 62.40 1.60 14.18
CA SER A 393 63.05 2.46 15.17
C SER A 393 62.83 3.94 14.89
N PHE A 394 62.86 4.38 13.63
CA PHE A 394 62.61 5.76 13.21
C PHE A 394 61.23 6.25 13.68
N VAL A 395 60.16 5.54 13.32
CA VAL A 395 58.80 5.93 13.74
C VAL A 395 58.57 5.78 15.25
N LYS A 396 59.21 4.81 15.91
CA LYS A 396 59.13 4.65 17.38
C LYS A 396 59.80 5.82 18.10
N CYS A 397 61.00 6.21 17.67
CA CYS A 397 61.72 7.34 18.26
C CYS A 397 60.98 8.66 18.03
N LEU A 398 60.46 8.90 16.83
CA LEU A 398 59.62 10.07 16.56
C LEU A 398 58.30 10.06 17.34
N SER A 399 57.65 8.91 17.49
CA SER A 399 56.43 8.80 18.31
C SER A 399 56.70 9.10 19.78
N HIS A 400 57.88 8.74 20.29
CA HIS A 400 58.33 9.11 21.62
C HIS A 400 58.62 10.62 21.71
N GLN A 401 59.36 11.17 20.73
CA GLN A 401 59.71 12.59 20.65
C GLN A 401 58.48 13.50 20.58
N ARG A 402 57.43 13.06 19.88
CA ARG A 402 56.13 13.75 19.81
C ARG A 402 55.54 14.08 21.18
N GLY A 403 55.81 13.25 22.21
CA GLY A 403 55.36 13.50 23.58
C GLY A 403 56.13 14.59 24.32
N PHE A 404 57.28 15.03 23.80
CA PHE A 404 58.15 16.03 24.41
C PHE A 404 58.14 17.35 23.63
N GLU A 405 58.55 17.33 22.36
CA GLU A 405 58.66 18.53 21.53
C GLU A 405 58.32 18.25 20.08
N THR A 406 57.38 19.03 19.52
CA THR A 406 56.89 18.90 18.14
C THR A 406 57.27 20.09 17.25
N ARG A 407 57.78 21.19 17.83
CA ARG A 407 58.19 22.38 17.09
C ARG A 407 59.64 22.23 16.62
N ILE A 408 59.86 22.43 15.33
CA ILE A 408 61.19 22.51 14.72
C ILE A 408 61.59 23.99 14.66
N LYS A 409 62.78 24.33 15.14
CA LYS A 409 63.21 25.71 15.38
C LYS A 409 63.75 26.44 14.13
N THR A 410 64.36 25.72 13.19
CA THR A 410 65.04 26.30 12.03
C THR A 410 64.61 25.64 10.73
N GLN A 411 64.64 26.40 9.63
CA GLN A 411 64.26 25.90 8.31
C GLN A 411 65.20 24.79 7.82
N LEU A 412 66.51 24.91 8.06
CA LEU A 412 67.49 23.91 7.68
C LEU A 412 67.19 22.53 8.31
N VAL A 413 66.79 22.51 9.57
CA VAL A 413 66.43 21.29 10.29
C VAL A 413 65.08 20.75 9.81
N PHE A 414 64.13 21.63 9.47
CA PHE A 414 62.85 21.24 8.88
C PHE A 414 63.04 20.55 7.52
N ASP A 415 63.85 21.14 6.62
CA ASP A 415 64.15 20.57 5.30
C ASP A 415 64.92 19.25 5.41
N ALA A 416 65.85 19.14 6.37
CA ALA A 416 66.55 17.91 6.69
C ALA A 416 65.58 16.80 7.18
N MET A 417 64.60 17.16 8.02
CA MET A 417 63.56 16.22 8.50
C MET A 417 62.65 15.76 7.35
N VAL A 418 62.26 16.67 6.45
CA VAL A 418 61.50 16.34 5.23
C VAL A 418 62.28 15.36 4.35
N ARG A 419 63.58 15.57 4.14
CA ARG A 419 64.46 14.66 3.40
C ARG A 419 64.47 13.26 4.02
N CYS A 420 64.67 13.18 5.33
CA CYS A 420 64.66 11.91 6.06
C CYS A 420 63.30 11.19 5.95
N PHE A 421 62.19 11.93 6.05
CA PHE A 421 60.84 11.38 5.86
C PHE A 421 60.63 10.85 4.45
N ASN A 422 61.07 11.56 3.41
CA ASN A 422 60.96 11.11 2.02
C ASN A 422 61.78 9.84 1.78
N THR A 423 63.03 9.77 2.26
CA THR A 423 63.84 8.55 2.16
C THR A 423 63.21 7.38 2.92
N PHE A 424 62.66 7.63 4.12
CA PHE A 424 61.91 6.65 4.89
C PHE A 424 60.65 6.13 4.15
N LEU A 425 59.86 7.03 3.54
CA LEU A 425 58.64 6.68 2.83
C LEU A 425 58.95 5.91 1.54
N GLN A 426 60.03 6.27 0.84
CA GLN A 426 60.51 5.56 -0.34
C GLN A 426 60.90 4.12 0.01
N GLU A 427 61.66 3.92 1.10
CA GLU A 427 62.04 2.59 1.58
C GLU A 427 60.84 1.80 2.15
N CYS A 428 59.85 2.47 2.73
CA CYS A 428 58.59 1.84 3.10
C CYS A 428 57.82 1.33 1.87
N MET A 429 57.82 2.09 0.78
CA MET A 429 57.16 1.70 -0.46
C MET A 429 57.89 0.53 -1.13
N HIS A 430 59.21 0.59 -1.28
CA HIS A 430 60.02 -0.48 -1.90
C HIS A 430 59.87 -1.83 -1.19
N GLN A 431 59.86 -1.83 0.15
CA GLN A 431 59.78 -3.06 0.96
C GLN A 431 58.36 -3.34 1.48
N ASN A 432 57.34 -2.65 0.95
CA ASN A 432 55.92 -2.78 1.33
C ASN A 432 55.70 -2.75 2.86
N HIS A 433 56.40 -1.87 3.56
CA HIS A 433 56.38 -1.73 5.01
C HIS A 433 55.24 -0.80 5.50
N VAL A 434 54.00 -1.21 5.21
CA VAL A 434 52.78 -0.41 5.43
C VAL A 434 52.60 0.02 6.89
N ARG A 435 52.97 -0.82 7.87
CA ARG A 435 52.78 -0.50 9.30
C ARG A 435 53.54 0.75 9.74
N ALA A 436 54.79 0.92 9.32
CA ALA A 436 55.57 2.12 9.67
C ALA A 436 55.10 3.35 8.88
N ALA A 437 54.79 3.20 7.59
CA ALA A 437 54.25 4.28 6.78
C ALA A 437 52.87 4.78 7.29
N LYS A 438 52.03 3.88 7.81
CA LYS A 438 50.77 4.25 8.49
C LYS A 438 51.03 5.14 9.70
N THR A 439 51.98 4.79 10.56
CA THR A 439 52.36 5.64 11.71
C THR A 439 52.90 7.00 11.27
N ALA A 440 53.58 7.06 10.11
CA ALA A 440 54.12 8.30 9.58
C ALA A 440 53.05 9.31 9.15
N ILE A 441 51.82 8.89 8.82
CA ILE A 441 50.67 9.79 8.53
C ILE A 441 50.47 10.75 9.71
N ILE A 442 50.22 10.18 10.89
CA ILE A 442 50.01 10.95 12.12
C ILE A 442 51.26 11.74 12.50
N LEU A 443 52.46 11.17 12.33
CA LEU A 443 53.69 11.88 12.69
C LEU A 443 53.90 13.12 11.80
N ALA A 444 53.64 13.02 10.49
CA ALA A 444 53.78 14.14 9.57
C ALA A 444 52.79 15.29 9.88
N GLU A 445 51.61 14.97 10.42
CA GLU A 445 50.59 15.92 10.89
C GLU A 445 50.93 16.53 12.27
N THR A 446 51.97 16.04 12.96
CA THR A 446 52.30 16.49 14.33
C THR A 446 53.48 17.44 14.41
N PHE A 447 54.55 17.20 13.64
CA PHE A 447 55.74 18.03 13.66
C PHE A 447 55.59 19.26 12.75
N TYR A 448 55.98 20.43 13.24
CA TYR A 448 55.76 21.70 12.52
C TYR A 448 56.88 22.72 12.74
N ILE A 449 57.01 23.67 11.81
CA ILE A 449 57.78 24.91 11.97
C ILE A 449 56.79 26.10 12.05
N ALA A 450 57.12 27.13 12.83
CA ALA A 450 56.28 28.34 12.88
C ALA A 450 56.55 29.22 11.64
N LYS A 451 55.51 29.83 11.04
CA LYS A 451 55.69 30.67 9.84
C LYS A 451 56.63 31.87 10.08
N GLN A 452 56.73 32.35 11.31
CA GLN A 452 57.68 33.41 11.69
C GLN A 452 59.14 32.94 11.55
N ASP A 453 59.44 31.68 11.90
CA ASP A 453 60.80 31.12 11.82
C ASP A 453 61.23 30.87 10.35
N LEU A 454 60.25 30.57 9.49
CA LEU A 454 60.39 30.51 8.04
C LEU A 454 60.74 31.88 7.43
N LEU A 455 60.03 32.93 7.82
CA LEU A 455 60.23 34.30 7.30
C LEU A 455 61.56 34.91 7.77
N ASN A 456 61.96 34.65 9.02
CA ASN A 456 63.23 35.12 9.58
C ASN A 456 64.44 34.50 8.88
N SER A 457 64.32 33.26 8.36
CA SER A 457 65.38 32.62 7.59
C SER A 457 65.56 33.24 6.19
N ASN A 458 64.48 33.74 5.57
CA ASN A 458 64.52 34.40 4.26
C ASN A 458 65.08 35.83 4.30
N MET A 459 64.92 36.56 5.42
CA MET A 459 65.52 37.89 5.59
C MET A 459 67.05 37.85 5.73
N ASN A 460 67.61 36.77 6.27
CA ASN A 460 69.06 36.58 6.39
C ASN A 460 69.76 36.19 5.06
N GLN A 461 69.03 35.93 3.98
CA GLN A 461 69.60 35.63 2.65
C GLN A 461 69.57 36.81 1.68
N HIS A 462 68.95 37.94 2.03
CA HIS A 462 68.79 39.10 1.15
C HIS A 462 69.37 40.42 1.70
N GLU A 463 70.36 40.38 2.58
CA GLU A 463 71.22 41.55 2.89
C GLU A 463 72.32 41.73 1.82
N SER A 464 71.93 41.93 0.56
CA SER A 464 72.80 42.51 -0.45
C SER A 464 71.95 43.06 -1.59
N SER A 465 71.49 44.31 -1.45
CA SER A 465 71.26 45.28 -2.54
C SER A 465 70.14 46.28 -2.20
N MET A 466 70.57 47.50 -1.84
CA MET A 466 69.97 48.81 -2.16
C MET A 466 68.48 49.11 -1.88
N GLU A 467 68.28 49.88 -0.81
CA GLU A 467 67.81 51.29 -0.77
C GLU A 467 66.59 51.79 -1.61
N SER A 468 65.67 52.42 -0.86
CA SER A 468 64.73 53.50 -1.21
C SER A 468 63.33 53.16 -1.74
N VAL A 469 62.29 53.49 -0.95
CA VAL A 469 61.42 54.69 -1.11
C VAL A 469 60.15 54.48 -0.27
N LYS A 470 59.84 55.48 0.57
CA LYS A 470 58.62 55.59 1.38
C LYS A 470 57.42 55.93 0.49
N VAL A 471 56.32 55.21 0.63
CA VAL A 471 54.98 55.73 0.33
C VAL A 471 54.03 55.37 1.47
N SER A 472 53.34 56.41 1.92
CA SER A 472 52.29 56.48 2.91
C SER A 472 51.01 55.79 2.44
N ASP A 473 50.29 55.12 3.32
CA ASP A 473 49.05 55.68 3.86
C ASP A 473 48.44 54.75 4.92
N ALA A 474 47.99 55.40 5.99
CA ALA A 474 47.40 54.79 7.15
C ALA A 474 45.88 54.84 7.02
N VAL A 475 45.21 53.68 6.93
CA VAL A 475 43.85 53.47 7.44
C VAL A 475 43.69 51.99 7.83
N ASP A 476 43.03 51.78 8.96
CA ASP A 476 42.42 50.53 9.45
C ASP A 476 43.23 49.60 10.36
N ARG A 477 43.53 50.13 11.56
CA ARG A 477 43.65 49.33 12.78
C ARG A 477 42.25 48.95 13.28
N SER A 478 41.77 47.76 12.94
CA SER A 478 40.95 46.90 13.83
C SER A 478 40.46 45.63 13.12
N SER A 479 41.38 44.69 12.91
CA SER A 479 41.02 43.26 12.83
C SER A 479 42.20 42.39 13.27
N GLU A 480 42.60 42.53 14.54
CA GLU A 480 43.23 41.42 15.25
C GLU A 480 42.17 40.32 15.43
N THR A 481 41.89 39.61 14.34
CA THR A 481 41.43 38.24 14.47
C THR A 481 42.57 37.52 15.19
N VAL A 482 42.28 37.02 16.37
CA VAL A 482 43.17 36.11 17.09
C VAL A 482 43.37 34.91 16.17
N GLU A 483 44.39 34.98 15.30
CA GLU A 483 44.80 33.86 14.49
C GLU A 483 45.13 32.74 15.47
N SER A 484 44.35 31.66 15.37
CA SER A 484 44.57 30.45 16.14
C SER A 484 46.05 30.08 16.10
N PRO A 485 46.70 29.70 17.21
CA PRO A 485 48.10 29.30 17.21
C PRO A 485 48.41 28.12 16.25
N ARG A 486 47.39 27.49 15.65
CA ARG A 486 47.50 26.47 14.59
C ARG A 486 47.64 27.04 13.18
N THR A 487 47.11 28.22 12.86
CA THR A 487 47.22 28.83 11.51
C THR A 487 48.62 29.39 11.23
N ASN A 488 49.42 29.57 12.27
CA ASN A 488 50.82 30.04 12.18
C ASN A 488 51.85 28.89 12.09
N ARG A 489 51.42 27.66 11.78
CA ARG A 489 52.27 26.46 11.72
C ARG A 489 52.29 25.88 10.31
N VAL A 490 53.46 25.43 9.86
CA VAL A 490 53.64 24.62 8.66
C VAL A 490 54.06 23.23 9.10
N TYR A 491 53.20 22.24 8.87
CA TYR A 491 53.44 20.84 9.25
C TYR A 491 54.28 20.12 8.21
N LEU A 492 55.05 19.12 8.62
CA LEU A 492 55.81 18.26 7.68
C LEU A 492 54.91 17.66 6.60
N GLN A 493 53.66 17.36 6.96
CA GLN A 493 52.59 16.91 6.08
C GLN A 493 52.52 17.69 4.75
N VAL A 494 52.69 19.01 4.78
CA VAL A 494 52.57 19.87 3.59
C VAL A 494 53.65 19.55 2.54
N GLU A 495 54.84 19.15 2.98
CA GLU A 495 55.96 18.82 2.11
C GLU A 495 55.92 17.34 1.70
N VAL A 496 55.60 16.43 2.63
CA VAL A 496 55.61 14.99 2.36
C VAL A 496 54.37 14.49 1.62
N LYS A 497 53.28 15.28 1.52
CA LYS A 497 52.06 14.91 0.77
C LYS A 497 52.30 14.67 -0.72
N GLN A 498 53.39 15.20 -1.27
CA GLN A 498 53.75 14.99 -2.69
C GLN A 498 54.28 13.57 -2.96
N HIS A 499 54.65 12.82 -1.91
CA HIS A 499 55.24 11.50 -2.03
C HIS A 499 54.27 10.50 -2.68
N VAL A 500 54.79 9.65 -3.58
CA VAL A 500 53.99 8.74 -4.42
C VAL A 500 53.26 7.64 -3.65
N ILE A 501 53.73 7.30 -2.45
CA ILE A 501 53.11 6.26 -1.59
C ILE A 501 51.64 6.55 -1.29
N TRP A 502 51.27 7.84 -1.15
CA TRP A 502 49.91 8.26 -0.84
C TRP A 502 48.97 8.07 -2.03
N LYS A 503 49.48 8.05 -3.26
CA LYS A 503 48.66 7.86 -4.48
C LYS A 503 48.31 6.38 -4.73
N SER A 504 48.81 5.46 -3.91
CA SER A 504 48.59 4.01 -4.06
C SER A 504 47.35 3.55 -3.29
N PRO A 505 46.25 3.11 -3.95
CA PRO A 505 45.07 2.59 -3.25
C PRO A 505 45.40 1.38 -2.37
N LYS A 506 46.30 0.51 -2.84
CA LYS A 506 46.78 -0.67 -2.11
C LYS A 506 47.43 -0.33 -0.77
N PHE A 507 48.04 0.85 -0.66
CA PHE A 507 48.60 1.31 0.61
C PHE A 507 47.48 1.59 1.60
N TRP A 508 46.48 2.39 1.21
CA TRP A 508 45.34 2.75 2.04
C TRP A 508 44.50 1.54 2.46
N GLU A 509 44.27 0.60 1.55
CA GLU A 509 43.58 -0.67 1.85
C GLU A 509 44.30 -1.46 2.95
N LYS A 510 45.61 -1.69 2.78
CA LYS A 510 46.41 -2.42 3.77
C LYS A 510 46.54 -1.65 5.08
N ALA A 511 46.67 -0.33 5.03
CA ALA A 511 46.78 0.52 6.21
C ALA A 511 45.47 0.50 7.02
N LEU A 512 44.31 0.52 6.35
CA LEU A 512 42.99 0.40 6.96
C LEU A 512 42.83 -0.96 7.65
N LEU A 513 43.13 -2.08 6.97
CA LEU A 513 43.05 -3.42 7.56
C LEU A 513 43.97 -3.57 8.78
N LEU A 514 45.17 -2.97 8.75
CA LEU A 514 46.06 -2.94 9.91
C LEU A 514 45.49 -2.11 11.06
N ALA A 515 44.82 -0.99 10.77
CA ALA A 515 44.18 -0.17 11.80
C ALA A 515 42.98 -0.87 12.44
N ILE A 516 42.13 -1.52 11.64
CA ILE A 516 41.02 -2.36 12.11
C ILE A 516 41.55 -3.48 13.02
N GLY A 517 42.60 -4.18 12.59
CA GLY A 517 43.21 -5.26 13.40
C GLY A 517 43.82 -4.78 14.73
N GLU A 518 44.36 -3.56 14.78
CA GLU A 518 44.89 -2.95 16.01
C GLU A 518 43.77 -2.52 16.97
N GLU A 519 42.67 -1.95 16.48
CA GLU A 519 41.52 -1.61 17.32
C GLU A 519 40.80 -2.84 17.86
N LEU A 520 40.61 -3.86 17.01
CA LEU A 520 40.04 -5.14 17.45
C LEU A 520 40.89 -5.76 18.57
N GLN A 521 42.21 -5.64 18.53
CA GLN A 521 43.07 -6.17 19.59
C GLN A 521 42.84 -5.50 20.96
N ARG A 522 42.44 -4.23 20.99
CA ARG A 522 42.12 -3.51 22.25
C ARG A 522 40.75 -3.90 22.83
N SER A 523 39.90 -4.50 22.01
CA SER A 523 38.46 -4.66 22.28
C SER A 523 37.94 -6.08 22.02
N SER A 524 38.83 -7.05 21.76
CA SER A 524 38.43 -8.41 21.37
C SER A 524 37.68 -9.15 22.49
N PRO A 525 36.51 -9.76 22.18
CA PRO A 525 35.84 -10.67 23.10
C PRO A 525 36.72 -11.88 23.44
N SER A 526 36.63 -12.38 24.67
CA SER A 526 37.37 -13.58 25.11
C SER A 526 36.85 -14.89 24.48
N VAL A 527 35.63 -14.87 23.91
CA VAL A 527 34.91 -16.05 23.42
C VAL A 527 34.85 -16.07 21.89
N SER A 528 34.88 -17.27 21.30
CA SER A 528 34.68 -17.47 19.85
C SER A 528 33.31 -16.98 19.40
N TRP A 529 33.25 -16.33 18.23
CA TRP A 529 31.97 -15.88 17.66
C TRP A 529 31.01 -17.04 17.37
N GLU A 530 31.55 -18.24 17.08
CA GLU A 530 30.78 -19.48 16.86
C GLU A 530 29.98 -19.90 18.10
N CYS A 531 30.51 -19.59 19.29
CA CYS A 531 29.90 -19.91 20.58
C CYS A 531 28.91 -18.83 21.05
N LEU A 532 28.78 -17.72 20.31
CA LEU A 532 27.85 -16.65 20.66
C LEU A 532 26.43 -17.02 20.19
N PRO A 533 25.41 -16.76 21.03
CA PRO A 533 24.01 -16.93 20.64
C PRO A 533 23.63 -15.94 19.54
N SER A 534 22.68 -16.34 18.70
CA SER A 534 22.13 -15.54 17.59
C SER A 534 20.60 -15.61 17.61
N GLY A 535 19.95 -14.53 17.15
CA GLY A 535 18.48 -14.43 17.13
C GLY A 535 17.82 -14.24 18.49
N ILE A 536 18.59 -13.82 19.51
CA ILE A 536 18.07 -13.52 20.86
C ILE A 536 18.04 -12.00 21.04
N PRO A 537 16.94 -11.41 21.55
CA PRO A 537 16.91 -10.00 21.92
C PRO A 537 17.97 -9.66 22.96
N LYS A 538 18.54 -8.46 22.90
CA LYS A 538 19.47 -7.92 23.91
C LYS A 538 18.87 -8.11 25.31
N SER A 539 19.43 -9.05 26.06
CA SER A 539 19.22 -9.17 27.50
C SER A 539 20.50 -8.67 28.17
N GLU A 540 20.39 -7.99 29.31
CA GLU A 540 21.49 -7.20 29.91
C GLU A 540 22.79 -8.00 30.21
N ASN A 541 22.82 -9.33 30.08
CA ASN A 541 23.93 -10.17 30.49
C ASN A 541 24.47 -11.16 29.44
N VAL A 542 24.03 -11.09 28.18
CA VAL A 542 24.47 -12.04 27.13
C VAL A 542 25.01 -11.31 25.92
N TYR A 543 26.31 -11.43 25.67
CA TYR A 543 26.94 -10.93 24.45
C TYR A 543 26.56 -11.82 23.25
N THR A 544 25.94 -11.23 22.24
CA THR A 544 25.38 -11.93 21.08
C THR A 544 26.28 -11.85 19.85
N ARG A 545 26.02 -12.72 18.86
CA ARG A 545 26.72 -12.69 17.57
C ARG A 545 26.48 -11.37 16.84
N GLU A 546 25.26 -10.87 16.90
CA GLU A 546 24.82 -9.61 16.32
C GLU A 546 25.60 -8.41 16.91
N GLU A 547 25.84 -8.42 18.22
CA GLU A 547 26.65 -7.40 18.89
C GLU A 547 28.13 -7.49 18.50
N ALA A 548 28.67 -8.70 18.32
CA ALA A 548 30.03 -8.89 17.82
C ALA A 548 30.20 -8.35 16.39
N VAL A 549 29.22 -8.59 15.52
CA VAL A 549 29.19 -8.04 14.15
C VAL A 549 29.07 -6.52 14.18
N SER A 550 28.12 -5.99 14.95
CA SER A 550 27.92 -4.53 15.10
C SER A 550 29.19 -3.84 15.61
N HIS A 551 29.89 -4.45 16.58
CA HIS A 551 31.16 -3.95 17.10
C HIS A 551 32.24 -3.87 16.01
N VAL A 552 32.39 -4.91 15.18
CA VAL A 552 33.34 -4.89 14.05
C VAL A 552 32.96 -3.80 13.04
N HIS A 553 31.69 -3.70 12.65
CA HIS A 553 31.22 -2.65 11.74
C HIS A 553 31.49 -1.24 12.29
N ASN A 554 31.29 -1.01 13.59
CA ASN A 554 31.57 0.28 14.22
C ASN A 554 33.06 0.64 14.19
N ILE A 555 33.96 -0.34 14.39
CA ILE A 555 35.40 -0.13 14.23
C ILE A 555 35.72 0.25 12.79
N ILE A 556 35.21 -0.51 11.82
CA ILE A 556 35.48 -0.26 10.40
C ILE A 556 34.94 1.12 9.99
N PHE A 557 33.73 1.47 10.41
CA PHE A 557 33.12 2.77 10.18
C PHE A 557 33.98 3.92 10.75
N GLY A 558 34.42 3.81 12.02
CA GLY A 558 35.27 4.82 12.65
C GLY A 558 36.65 4.95 11.98
N GLN A 559 37.25 3.83 11.57
CA GLN A 559 38.52 3.84 10.85
C GLN A 559 38.36 4.44 9.45
N LEU A 560 37.30 4.11 8.71
CA LEU A 560 37.01 4.72 7.41
C LEU A 560 36.81 6.23 7.52
N GLY A 561 36.07 6.69 8.52
CA GLY A 561 35.92 8.13 8.79
C GLY A 561 37.26 8.82 9.06
N SER A 562 38.13 8.19 9.85
CA SER A 562 39.47 8.72 10.16
C SER A 562 40.37 8.77 8.93
N PHE A 563 40.40 7.68 8.15
CA PHE A 563 41.19 7.60 6.92
C PHE A 563 40.70 8.57 5.85
N THR A 564 39.41 8.87 5.80
CA THR A 564 38.85 9.89 4.90
C THR A 564 39.51 11.24 5.13
N LEU A 565 39.66 11.65 6.39
CA LEU A 565 40.34 12.90 6.76
C LEU A 565 41.83 12.87 6.41
N SER A 566 42.54 11.79 6.76
CA SER A 566 43.96 11.66 6.40
C SER A 566 44.17 11.66 4.87
N MET A 567 43.32 11.00 4.09
CA MET A 567 43.42 11.02 2.63
C MET A 567 43.21 12.43 2.07
N LEU A 568 42.29 13.21 2.64
CA LEU A 568 42.09 14.62 2.27
C LEU A 568 43.30 15.47 2.57
N GLU A 569 43.86 15.36 3.78
CA GLU A 569 45.03 16.12 4.19
C GLU A 569 46.21 15.83 3.25
N PHE A 570 46.46 14.56 2.92
CA PHE A 570 47.50 14.13 1.99
C PHE A 570 47.17 14.37 0.50
N GLY A 571 46.12 15.14 0.19
CA GLY A 571 45.86 15.66 -1.15
C GLY A 571 45.28 14.64 -2.13
N ILE A 572 44.63 13.59 -1.64
CA ILE A 572 43.92 12.64 -2.51
C ILE A 572 42.63 13.29 -3.03
N PRO A 573 42.35 13.24 -4.34
CA PRO A 573 41.14 13.83 -4.90
C PRO A 573 39.87 13.22 -4.30
N LEU A 574 38.88 14.07 -3.99
CA LEU A 574 37.58 13.65 -3.41
C LEU A 574 36.92 12.48 -4.16
N ALA A 575 36.99 12.46 -5.49
CA ALA A 575 36.42 11.37 -6.29
C ALA A 575 37.09 10.00 -6.03
N GLN A 576 38.40 9.99 -5.76
CA GLN A 576 39.12 8.76 -5.40
C GLN A 576 38.79 8.33 -3.97
N ILE A 577 38.59 9.29 -3.06
CA ILE A 577 38.15 9.02 -1.68
C ILE A 577 36.72 8.46 -1.67
N GLU A 578 35.79 9.04 -2.43
CA GLU A 578 34.44 8.53 -2.64
C GLU A 578 34.48 7.07 -3.11
N THR A 579 35.24 6.78 -4.17
CA THR A 579 35.38 5.41 -4.70
C THR A 579 35.97 4.45 -3.66
N PHE A 580 36.96 4.90 -2.89
CA PHE A 580 37.57 4.10 -1.83
C PHE A 580 36.58 3.77 -0.71
N ILE A 581 35.80 4.76 -0.24
CA ILE A 581 34.79 4.57 0.80
C ILE A 581 33.71 3.60 0.32
N GLU A 582 33.17 3.78 -0.89
CA GLU A 582 32.15 2.87 -1.43
C GLU A 582 32.66 1.43 -1.50
N THR A 583 33.85 1.25 -2.09
CA THR A 583 34.47 -0.07 -2.22
C THR A 583 34.69 -0.72 -0.86
N MET A 584 35.12 0.05 0.14
CA MET A 584 35.34 -0.48 1.49
C MET A 584 34.06 -0.74 2.27
N CYS A 585 33.02 0.07 2.08
CA CYS A 585 31.72 -0.15 2.69
C CYS A 585 31.08 -1.44 2.14
N ASP A 586 31.19 -1.66 0.82
CA ASP A 586 30.72 -2.88 0.16
C ASP A 586 31.54 -4.09 0.60
N ALA A 587 32.86 -3.99 0.54
CA ALA A 587 33.77 -5.09 0.88
C ALA A 587 33.70 -5.50 2.36
N ASN A 588 33.24 -4.62 3.24
CA ASN A 588 33.06 -4.85 4.68
C ASN A 588 31.60 -4.94 5.13
N GLU A 589 30.66 -5.00 4.19
CA GLU A 589 29.24 -5.21 4.48
C GLU A 589 28.62 -4.19 5.46
N LEU A 590 29.11 -2.95 5.47
CA LEU A 590 28.60 -1.90 6.37
C LEU A 590 27.12 -1.60 6.09
N THR A 591 26.40 -1.19 7.14
CA THR A 591 24.96 -0.90 7.03
C THR A 591 24.69 0.32 6.15
N GLU A 592 23.50 0.37 5.56
CA GLU A 592 23.10 1.49 4.72
C GLU A 592 23.09 2.82 5.47
N GLU A 593 22.76 2.81 6.77
CA GLU A 593 22.85 3.99 7.63
C GLU A 593 24.30 4.48 7.78
N GLN A 594 25.24 3.58 8.08
CA GLN A 594 26.67 3.93 8.18
C GLN A 594 27.22 4.45 6.84
N ARG A 595 26.83 3.82 5.73
CA ARG A 595 27.17 4.30 4.38
C ARG A 595 26.62 5.69 4.12
N PHE A 596 25.36 5.93 4.47
CA PHE A 596 24.73 7.23 4.32
C PHE A 596 25.45 8.31 5.13
N GLN A 597 25.84 8.01 6.38
CA GLN A 597 26.59 8.95 7.22
C GLN A 597 27.96 9.30 6.63
N LEU A 598 28.71 8.31 6.11
CA LEU A 598 29.99 8.56 5.42
C LEU A 598 29.81 9.38 4.13
N ARG A 599 28.80 9.07 3.32
CA ARG A 599 28.47 9.87 2.12
C ARG A 599 28.05 11.29 2.47
N LYS A 600 27.33 11.47 3.57
CA LYS A 600 26.91 12.78 4.06
C LYS A 600 28.13 13.59 4.51
N SER A 601 29.04 13.01 5.29
CA SER A 601 30.25 13.72 5.74
C SER A 601 31.13 14.14 4.56
N LEU A 602 31.32 13.28 3.55
CA LEU A 602 32.04 13.64 2.34
C LEU A 602 31.39 14.79 1.55
N ARG A 603 30.05 14.81 1.46
CA ARG A 603 29.32 15.91 0.82
C ARG A 603 29.49 17.21 1.58
N GLU A 604 29.41 17.18 2.91
CA GLU A 604 29.64 18.36 3.75
C GLU A 604 31.07 18.90 3.60
N ILE A 605 32.07 18.01 3.56
CA ILE A 605 33.47 18.40 3.32
C ILE A 605 33.63 19.01 1.91
N ARG A 606 33.00 18.43 0.89
CA ARG A 606 33.05 18.98 -0.48
C ARG A 606 32.48 20.39 -0.53
N VAL A 607 31.36 20.64 0.15
CA VAL A 607 30.75 21.98 0.24
C VAL A 607 31.65 22.94 1.00
N ALA A 608 32.36 22.49 2.04
CA ALA A 608 33.27 23.33 2.81
C ALA A 608 34.59 23.68 2.10
N LEU A 609 34.99 22.91 1.07
CA LEU A 609 36.20 23.12 0.27
C LEU A 609 35.94 23.93 -1.02
N GLN A 610 34.68 24.14 -1.39
CA GLN A 610 34.23 25.02 -2.47
C GLN A 610 34.00 26.44 -1.94
#